data_AF-A0A6B2GA93-F1
#
_entry.id   AF-A0A6B2GA93-F1
#
_cell.length_a   1.000
_cell.length_b   1.000
_cell.length_c   1.000
_cell.angle_alpha   90.00
_cell.angle_beta   90.00
_cell.angle_gamma   90.00
#
_symmetry.space_group_name_H-M   'P 1'
#
loop_
_entity.id
_entity.type
_entity.pdbx_description
1 polymer ?
#
loop_
_entity_poly.entity_id
_entity_poly.type
_entity_poly.pdbx_seq_one_letter_code
_entity_poly.pdbx_strand_id
1 'polypeptide(L)'
;FDFHNMKRIAGIYSGDGGSNEIMILIEDISRDTKEILNGRNFTRSEIMNIYQKIYNYCSISEKSIPIQNSEKDFTCLGICGSLLYENISARFSEHFELIKQKIAESFSSFLEIYMLEWNKTLLSANTIDSVFSYMNRHWVKQQQTQTDKKIYKIYNLIIIKWTRIIFYTFQNKLLDEIFW
;
A
#
# COMPACT_ATOMS: atom_id res chain seq x y z
N PHE A 1 8.14 -5.81 -9.80
CA PHE A 1 6.89 -5.36 -10.45
C PHE A 1 6.88 -5.99 -11.82
N ASP A 2 6.30 -7.19 -11.94
CA ASP A 2 6.44 -7.98 -13.16
C ASP A 2 5.32 -7.61 -14.15
N PHE A 3 5.68 -6.85 -15.19
CA PHE A 3 4.81 -6.48 -16.31
C PHE A 3 4.15 -7.70 -16.95
N HIS A 4 4.75 -8.89 -16.81
CA HIS A 4 4.23 -10.13 -17.35
C HIS A 4 2.95 -10.60 -16.62
N ASN A 5 2.87 -10.48 -15.30
CA ASN A 5 1.66 -10.81 -14.53
C ASN A 5 0.53 -9.81 -14.81
N MET A 6 0.87 -8.54 -15.02
CA MET A 6 -0.08 -7.49 -15.39
C MET A 6 -0.75 -7.77 -16.75
N LYS A 7 0.04 -8.14 -17.77
CA LYS A 7 -0.48 -8.54 -19.09
C LYS A 7 -1.28 -9.84 -19.04
N ARG A 8 -0.91 -10.78 -18.19
CA ARG A 8 -1.61 -12.06 -18.04
C ARG A 8 -2.99 -11.89 -17.40
N ILE A 9 -3.12 -10.97 -16.43
CA ILE A 9 -4.41 -10.61 -15.83
C ILE A 9 -5.26 -9.80 -16.82
N ALA A 10 -4.67 -8.83 -17.53
CA ALA A 10 -5.36 -8.10 -18.60
C ALA A 10 -5.87 -9.04 -19.73
N GLY A 11 -5.15 -10.14 -20.00
CA GLY A 11 -5.57 -11.18 -20.95
C GLY A 11 -6.67 -12.12 -20.43
N ILE A 12 -6.90 -12.21 -19.11
CA ILE A 12 -8.00 -13.00 -18.52
C ILE A 12 -9.30 -12.18 -18.51
N TYR A 13 -9.21 -10.85 -18.46
CA TYR A 13 -10.33 -9.91 -18.44
C TYR A 13 -10.55 -9.20 -19.79
N SER A 14 -10.29 -9.88 -20.90
CA SER A 14 -10.52 -9.37 -22.26
C SER A 14 -12.02 -9.30 -22.59
N GLY A 15 -12.72 -8.42 -21.89
CA GLY A 15 -13.95 -7.73 -22.26
C GLY A 15 -13.69 -6.24 -22.04
N ASP A 16 -13.56 -5.51 -23.14
CA ASP A 16 -12.83 -4.23 -23.34
C ASP A 16 -13.24 -3.01 -22.46
N GLY A 17 -14.16 -3.18 -21.50
CA GLY A 17 -14.60 -2.13 -20.56
C GLY A 17 -14.12 -2.31 -19.12
N GLY A 18 -14.17 -3.52 -18.57
CA GLY A 18 -13.97 -3.76 -17.13
C GLY A 18 -12.50 -3.72 -16.69
N SER A 19 -11.57 -4.14 -17.56
CA SER A 19 -10.13 -4.12 -17.28
C SER A 19 -9.59 -2.71 -17.10
N ASN A 20 -10.04 -1.76 -17.93
CA ASN A 20 -9.61 -0.37 -17.85
C ASN A 20 -10.10 0.31 -16.57
N GLU A 21 -11.33 0.01 -16.14
CA GLU A 21 -11.91 0.58 -14.93
C GLU A 21 -11.15 0.14 -13.65
N ILE A 22 -10.80 -1.15 -13.55
CA ILE A 22 -10.01 -1.68 -12.43
C ILE A 22 -8.63 -1.02 -12.36
N MET A 23 -7.99 -0.81 -13.52
CA MET A 23 -6.68 -0.18 -13.59
C MET A 23 -6.73 1.29 -13.18
N ILE A 24 -7.73 2.04 -13.67
CA ILE A 24 -7.97 3.43 -13.27
C ILE A 24 -8.20 3.52 -11.75
N LEU A 25 -8.98 2.61 -11.17
CA LEU A 25 -9.21 2.57 -9.72
C LEU A 25 -7.92 2.34 -8.93
N ILE A 26 -7.05 1.43 -9.36
CA ILE A 26 -5.76 1.17 -8.69
C ILE A 26 -4.88 2.44 -8.75
N GLU A 27 -4.81 3.10 -9.90
CA GLU A 27 -4.02 4.32 -10.07
C GLU A 27 -4.55 5.45 -9.19
N ASP A 28 -5.87 5.64 -9.14
CA ASP A 28 -6.53 6.62 -8.30
C ASP A 28 -6.27 6.37 -6.81
N ILE A 29 -6.47 5.13 -6.33
CA ILE A 29 -6.19 4.75 -4.93
C ILE A 29 -4.72 5.01 -4.60
N SER A 30 -3.82 4.70 -5.52
CA SER A 30 -2.39 4.88 -5.33
C SER A 30 -1.99 6.35 -5.27
N ARG A 31 -2.59 7.20 -6.11
CA ARG A 31 -2.41 8.65 -6.08
C ARG A 31 -2.90 9.21 -4.74
N ASP A 32 -4.12 8.86 -4.34
CA ASP A 32 -4.72 9.36 -3.09
C ASP A 32 -3.89 8.92 -1.87
N THR A 33 -3.40 7.67 -1.87
CA THR A 33 -2.51 7.14 -0.82
C THR A 33 -1.18 7.89 -0.75
N LYS A 34 -0.59 8.23 -1.90
CA LYS A 34 0.64 9.03 -1.97
C LYS A 34 0.43 10.43 -1.39
N GLU A 35 -0.70 11.06 -1.68
CA GLU A 35 -1.03 12.37 -1.12
C GLU A 35 -1.19 12.33 0.41
N ILE A 36 -1.79 11.27 0.96
CA ILE A 36 -1.85 11.06 2.41
C ILE A 36 -0.44 10.91 3.00
N LEU A 37 0.44 10.13 2.39
CA LEU A 37 1.84 9.99 2.84
C LEU A 37 2.63 11.30 2.74
N ASN A 38 2.34 12.12 1.72
CA ASN A 38 2.89 13.47 1.58
C ASN A 38 2.37 14.45 2.66
N GLY A 39 1.48 14.01 3.57
CA GLY A 39 0.98 14.79 4.69
C GLY A 39 -0.05 15.84 4.30
N ARG A 40 -0.70 15.66 3.13
CA ARG A 40 -1.88 16.47 2.79
C ARG A 40 -2.97 16.20 3.83
N ASN A 41 -3.60 17.26 4.32
CA ASN A 41 -4.78 17.14 5.17
C ASN A 41 -5.99 16.75 4.33
N PHE A 42 -6.71 15.72 4.77
CA PHE A 42 -7.94 15.26 4.12
C PHE A 42 -9.15 15.56 5.00
N THR A 43 -10.21 16.03 4.38
CA THR A 43 -11.52 16.14 5.01
C THR A 43 -12.11 14.75 5.22
N ARG A 44 -13.08 14.64 6.14
CA ARG A 44 -13.81 13.39 6.38
C ARG A 44 -14.50 12.86 5.12
N SER A 45 -14.98 13.75 4.26
CA SER A 45 -15.62 13.39 3.00
C SER A 45 -14.62 12.76 2.02
N GLU A 46 -13.42 13.35 1.88
CA GLU A 46 -12.38 12.78 1.02
C GLU A 46 -11.89 11.42 1.55
N ILE A 47 -11.68 11.28 2.87
CA ILE A 47 -11.32 9.99 3.50
C ILE A 47 -12.39 8.94 3.21
N MET A 48 -13.67 9.29 3.34
CA MET A 48 -14.77 8.38 3.04
C MET A 48 -14.81 8.01 1.56
N ASN A 49 -14.52 8.95 0.65
CA ASN A 49 -14.46 8.67 -0.78
C ASN A 49 -13.34 7.67 -1.11
N ILE A 50 -12.15 7.83 -0.52
CA ILE A 50 -11.03 6.89 -0.70
C ILE A 50 -11.41 5.50 -0.17
N TYR A 51 -12.00 5.44 1.02
CA TYR A 51 -12.52 4.20 1.58
C TYR A 51 -13.53 3.54 0.62
N GLN A 52 -14.46 4.32 0.05
CA GLN A 52 -15.46 3.81 -0.89
C GLN A 52 -14.83 3.26 -2.17
N LYS A 53 -13.78 3.91 -2.71
CA LYS A 53 -13.03 3.40 -3.87
C LYS A 53 -12.41 2.04 -3.57
N ILE A 54 -11.75 1.89 -2.42
CA ILE A 54 -11.14 0.63 -1.97
C ILE A 54 -12.20 -0.44 -1.74
N TYR A 55 -13.31 -0.08 -1.09
CA TYR A 55 -14.45 -0.98 -0.90
C TYR A 55 -15.01 -1.47 -2.23
N ASN A 56 -15.25 -0.57 -3.18
CA ASN A 56 -15.77 -0.91 -4.51
C ASN A 56 -14.80 -1.85 -5.23
N TYR A 57 -13.50 -1.55 -5.19
CA TYR A 57 -12.46 -2.40 -5.77
C TYR A 57 -12.51 -3.83 -5.20
N CYS A 58 -12.48 -3.96 -3.86
CA CYS A 58 -12.54 -5.27 -3.20
C CYS A 58 -13.88 -5.98 -3.43
N SER A 59 -14.99 -5.24 -3.47
CA SER A 59 -16.34 -5.81 -3.67
C SER A 59 -16.58 -6.29 -5.10
N ILE A 60 -16.05 -5.59 -6.11
CA ILE A 60 -16.13 -6.02 -7.52
C ILE A 60 -15.37 -7.34 -7.71
N SER A 61 -14.23 -7.49 -7.03
CA SER A 61 -13.48 -8.75 -7.02
C SER A 61 -14.17 -9.90 -6.28
N GLU A 62 -15.06 -9.60 -5.33
CA GLU A 62 -15.86 -10.63 -4.62
C GLU A 62 -17.02 -11.14 -5.48
N LYS A 63 -17.63 -10.28 -6.32
CA LYS A 63 -18.82 -10.60 -7.11
C LYS A 63 -18.54 -11.27 -8.45
N SER A 64 -17.31 -11.22 -8.93
CA SER A 64 -16.90 -11.83 -10.21
C SER A 64 -16.60 -13.33 -10.07
N ILE A 65 -17.69 -14.12 -10.13
CA ILE A 65 -17.81 -15.53 -10.57
C ILE A 65 -17.30 -16.64 -9.61
N PRO A 66 -18.14 -17.63 -9.25
CA PRO A 66 -17.69 -18.90 -8.70
C PRO A 66 -17.05 -19.71 -9.84
N ILE A 67 -15.71 -19.81 -9.83
CA ILE A 67 -15.01 -20.78 -10.69
C ILE A 67 -15.28 -22.17 -10.08
N GLN A 68 -16.37 -22.81 -10.51
CA GLN A 68 -16.54 -24.22 -10.27
C GLN A 68 -15.48 -24.98 -11.07
N ASN A 69 -14.79 -25.89 -10.38
CA ASN A 69 -13.79 -26.84 -10.87
C ASN A 69 -12.34 -26.32 -10.94
N SER A 70 -11.61 -26.46 -9.84
CA SER A 70 -10.35 -27.25 -9.77
C SER A 70 -9.59 -26.90 -8.49
N GLU A 71 -9.06 -27.94 -7.84
CA GLU A 71 -8.22 -27.88 -6.66
C GLU A 71 -6.94 -27.04 -6.92
N LYS A 72 -7.02 -25.73 -6.63
CA LYS A 72 -5.97 -24.78 -6.23
C LYS A 72 -6.52 -23.36 -6.44
N ASP A 73 -7.17 -22.88 -5.38
CA ASP A 73 -8.01 -21.67 -5.29
C ASP A 73 -7.33 -20.35 -5.71
N PHE A 74 -7.20 -20.12 -7.02
CA PHE A 74 -7.02 -18.77 -7.58
C PHE A 74 -8.39 -18.16 -7.87
N THR A 75 -9.11 -17.77 -6.82
CA THR A 75 -10.30 -16.91 -6.99
C THR A 75 -9.87 -15.56 -7.56
N CYS A 76 -10.71 -14.95 -8.40
CA CYS A 76 -10.56 -13.54 -8.84
C CYS A 76 -10.25 -12.62 -7.65
N LEU A 77 -10.93 -12.85 -6.52
CA LEU A 77 -10.74 -12.16 -5.25
C LEU A 77 -9.29 -12.18 -4.76
N GLY A 78 -8.62 -13.34 -4.83
CA GLY A 78 -7.21 -13.48 -4.48
C GLY A 78 -6.32 -12.66 -5.40
N ILE A 79 -6.58 -12.69 -6.71
CA ILE A 79 -5.79 -12.01 -7.75
C ILE A 79 -5.92 -10.49 -7.63
N CYS A 80 -7.14 -9.95 -7.57
CA CYS A 80 -7.36 -8.50 -7.49
C CYS A 80 -6.83 -7.91 -6.17
N GLY A 81 -7.13 -8.54 -5.03
CA GLY A 81 -6.60 -8.07 -3.75
C GLY A 81 -5.06 -8.12 -3.71
N SER A 82 -4.44 -9.15 -4.31
CA SER A 82 -2.98 -9.24 -4.40
C SER A 82 -2.39 -8.13 -5.27
N LEU A 83 -3.05 -7.80 -6.39
CA LEU A 83 -2.62 -6.74 -7.29
C LEU A 83 -2.62 -5.38 -6.59
N LEU A 84 -3.70 -5.03 -5.89
CA LEU A 84 -3.76 -3.77 -5.15
C LEU A 84 -2.73 -3.74 -4.01
N TYR A 85 -2.58 -4.83 -3.25
CA TYR A 85 -1.64 -4.91 -2.13
C TYR A 85 -0.19 -4.72 -2.61
N GLU A 86 0.20 -5.46 -3.65
CA GLU A 86 1.53 -5.39 -4.23
C GLU A 86 1.80 -4.00 -4.82
N ASN A 87 0.79 -3.40 -5.45
CA ASN A 87 0.91 -2.05 -5.98
C ASN A 87 1.20 -1.01 -4.89
N ILE A 88 0.36 -0.98 -3.86
CA ILE A 88 0.54 -0.05 -2.75
C ILE A 88 1.85 -0.32 -2.00
N SER A 89 2.25 -1.58 -1.82
CA SER A 89 3.54 -1.95 -1.23
C SER A 89 4.75 -1.40 -2.01
N ALA A 90 4.68 -1.37 -3.35
CA ALA A 90 5.72 -0.74 -4.16
C ALA A 90 5.69 0.78 -4.04
N ARG A 91 4.51 1.40 -4.07
CA ARG A 91 4.38 2.85 -3.88
C ARG A 91 4.91 3.34 -2.54
N PHE A 92 4.73 2.56 -1.47
CA PHE A 92 5.38 2.83 -0.18
C PHE A 92 6.90 2.76 -0.27
N SER A 93 7.43 1.77 -0.99
CA SER A 93 8.88 1.62 -1.16
C SER A 93 9.48 2.79 -1.93
N GLU A 94 8.85 3.18 -3.05
CA GLU A 94 9.23 4.35 -3.84
C GLU A 94 9.18 5.64 -3.00
N HIS A 95 8.12 5.83 -2.23
CA HIS A 95 7.97 7.00 -1.37
C HIS A 95 9.06 7.08 -0.29
N PHE A 96 9.39 5.97 0.36
CA PHE A 96 10.43 5.96 1.39
C PHE A 96 11.84 6.10 0.84
N GLU A 97 12.10 5.68 -0.39
CA GLU A 97 13.35 5.98 -1.08
C GLU A 97 13.51 7.50 -1.30
N LEU A 98 12.42 8.20 -1.68
CA LEU A 98 12.44 9.66 -1.80
C LEU A 98 12.66 10.36 -0.45
N ILE A 99 12.00 9.89 0.63
CA ILE A 99 12.23 10.42 1.98
C ILE A 99 13.68 10.17 2.42
N LYS A 100 14.21 8.98 2.17
CA LYS A 100 15.61 8.64 2.49
C LYS A 100 16.57 9.61 1.82
N GLN A 101 16.38 9.88 0.53
CA GLN A 101 17.17 10.86 -0.20
C GLN A 101 17.03 12.27 0.39
N LYS A 102 15.78 12.70 0.69
CA LYS A 102 15.51 13.99 1.32
C LYS A 102 16.24 14.16 2.66
N ILE A 103 16.25 13.14 3.51
CA ILE A 103 16.94 13.17 4.80
C ILE A 103 18.47 13.24 4.59
N ALA A 104 19.00 12.54 3.59
CA ALA A 104 20.43 12.53 3.29
C ALA A 104 20.95 13.87 2.74
N GLU A 105 20.15 14.54 1.91
CA GLU A 105 20.53 15.76 1.19
C GLU A 105 20.23 17.05 1.96
N SER A 106 19.52 16.97 3.09
CA SER A 106 19.12 18.19 3.78
C SER A 106 20.28 18.87 4.52
N PHE A 107 20.22 20.19 4.51
CA PHE A 107 21.14 21.08 5.23
C PHE A 107 20.71 21.37 6.68
N SER A 108 19.49 21.01 7.09
CA SER A 108 19.02 21.18 8.48
C SER A 108 19.49 20.04 9.39
N SER A 109 19.26 20.15 10.70
CA SER A 109 19.64 19.11 11.66
C SER A 109 19.08 17.76 11.24
N PHE A 110 19.95 16.74 11.18
CA PHE A 110 19.56 15.40 10.76
C PHE A 110 18.43 14.84 11.62
N LEU A 111 18.55 14.98 12.95
CA LEU A 111 17.57 14.46 13.89
C LEU A 111 16.21 15.17 13.74
N GLU A 112 16.21 16.48 13.50
CA GLU A 112 14.99 17.27 13.33
C GLU A 112 14.16 16.78 12.14
N ILE A 113 14.78 16.61 10.97
CA ILE A 113 14.08 16.15 9.77
C ILE A 113 13.66 14.70 9.91
N TYR A 114 14.56 13.87 10.45
CA TYR A 114 14.25 12.46 10.67
C TYR A 114 12.99 12.32 11.52
N MET A 115 12.92 13.04 12.65
CA MET A 115 11.76 13.03 13.53
C MET A 115 10.52 13.65 12.88
N LEU A 116 10.68 14.71 12.09
CA LEU A 116 9.58 15.33 11.34
C LEU A 116 8.95 14.33 10.36
N GLU A 117 9.77 13.70 9.50
CA GLU A 117 9.29 12.74 8.50
C GLU A 117 8.75 11.46 9.15
N TRP A 118 9.32 11.03 10.27
CA TRP A 118 8.80 9.90 11.04
C TRP A 118 7.42 10.19 11.62
N ASN A 119 7.24 11.33 12.30
CA ASN A 119 5.96 11.73 12.88
C ASN A 119 4.88 11.87 11.79
N LYS A 120 5.24 12.49 10.67
CA LYS A 120 4.37 12.60 9.50
C LYS A 120 3.95 11.23 8.99
N THR A 121 4.90 10.31 8.84
CA THR A 121 4.64 8.93 8.40
C THR A 121 3.68 8.21 9.33
N LEU A 122 3.83 8.34 10.66
CA LEU A 122 2.94 7.72 11.64
C LEU A 122 1.49 8.23 11.53
N LEU A 123 1.30 9.54 11.36
CA LEU A 123 -0.03 10.14 11.17
C LEU A 123 -0.68 9.66 9.87
N SER A 124 0.09 9.66 8.78
CA SER A 124 -0.37 9.16 7.49
C SER A 124 -0.69 7.66 7.55
N ALA A 125 0.11 6.86 8.25
CA ALA A 125 -0.10 5.42 8.38
C ALA A 125 -1.46 5.09 9.03
N ASN A 126 -1.84 5.81 10.08
CA ASN A 126 -3.16 5.64 10.72
C ASN A 126 -4.32 5.96 9.78
N THR A 127 -4.17 7.03 8.99
CA THR A 127 -5.20 7.45 8.02
C THR A 127 -5.32 6.43 6.89
N ILE A 128 -4.19 5.96 6.36
CA ILE A 128 -4.14 4.94 5.31
C ILE A 128 -4.73 3.62 5.82
N ASP A 129 -4.37 3.18 7.03
CA ASP A 129 -4.93 1.96 7.60
C ASP A 129 -6.46 2.04 7.76
N SER A 130 -6.97 3.22 8.10
CA SER A 130 -8.41 3.47 8.21
C SER A 130 -9.13 3.32 6.86
N VAL A 131 -8.61 3.92 5.78
CA VAL A 131 -9.22 3.79 4.44
C VAL A 131 -9.06 2.38 3.85
N PHE A 132 -8.00 1.66 4.22
CA PHE A 132 -7.79 0.25 3.84
C PHE A 132 -8.43 -0.76 4.81
N SER A 133 -9.24 -0.31 5.78
CA SER A 133 -9.80 -1.18 6.82
C SER A 133 -10.66 -2.33 6.27
N TYR A 134 -11.32 -2.15 5.13
CA TYR A 134 -12.06 -3.24 4.46
C TYR A 134 -11.11 -4.33 3.97
N MET A 135 -10.09 -3.94 3.19
CA MET A 135 -9.08 -4.87 2.68
C MET A 135 -8.33 -5.59 3.81
N ASN A 136 -8.00 -4.88 4.89
CA ASN A 136 -7.40 -5.45 6.09
C ASN A 136 -8.27 -6.55 6.73
N ARG A 137 -9.59 -6.35 6.78
CA ARG A 137 -10.54 -7.28 7.41
C ARG A 137 -10.81 -8.51 6.55
N HIS A 138 -10.97 -8.31 5.24
CA HIS A 138 -11.45 -9.36 4.34
C HIS A 138 -10.30 -10.05 3.61
N TRP A 139 -9.46 -9.31 2.88
CA TRP A 139 -8.41 -9.90 2.06
C TRP A 139 -7.14 -10.23 2.85
N VAL A 140 -6.59 -9.29 3.63
CA VAL A 140 -5.32 -9.49 4.37
C VAL A 140 -5.46 -10.64 5.37
N LYS A 141 -6.52 -10.63 6.18
CA LYS A 141 -6.77 -11.68 7.17
C LYS A 141 -6.91 -13.05 6.51
N GLN A 142 -7.64 -13.13 5.39
CA GLN A 142 -7.79 -14.37 4.63
C GLN A 142 -6.44 -14.87 4.11
N GLN A 143 -5.64 -14.02 3.50
CA GLN A 143 -4.34 -14.41 2.95
C GLN A 143 -3.34 -14.85 4.02
N GLN A 144 -3.37 -14.21 5.20
CA GLN A 144 -2.55 -14.64 6.35
C GLN A 144 -2.92 -16.04 6.85
N THR A 145 -4.18 -16.46 6.70
CA THR A 145 -4.62 -17.80 7.10
C THR A 145 -4.37 -18.86 6.03
N GLN A 146 -4.36 -18.46 4.75
CA GLN A 146 -4.26 -19.38 3.62
C GLN A 146 -2.83 -19.59 3.10
N THR A 147 -1.90 -18.72 3.46
CA THR A 147 -0.53 -18.75 2.93
C THR A 147 0.51 -18.51 4.01
N ASP A 148 1.69 -19.12 3.86
CA ASP A 148 2.87 -18.81 4.66
C ASP A 148 3.57 -17.51 4.20
N LYS A 149 2.96 -16.75 3.30
CA LYS A 149 3.52 -15.49 2.81
C LYS A 149 3.44 -14.45 3.91
N LYS A 150 4.50 -13.63 4.00
CA LYS A 150 4.58 -12.48 4.92
C LYS A 150 3.69 -11.34 4.43
N ILE A 151 2.39 -11.46 4.67
CA ILE A 151 1.40 -10.42 4.40
C ILE A 151 1.07 -9.73 5.72
N TYR A 152 1.10 -8.41 5.71
CA TYR A 152 0.89 -7.56 6.88
C TYR A 152 -0.30 -6.63 6.65
N LYS A 153 -1.01 -6.29 7.73
CA LYS A 153 -1.94 -5.15 7.73
C LYS A 153 -1.24 -3.90 7.21
N ILE A 154 -2.00 -3.01 6.57
CA ILE A 154 -1.43 -1.86 5.87
C ILE A 154 -0.60 -0.96 6.79
N TYR A 155 -1.07 -0.66 8.02
CA TYR A 155 -0.26 0.06 8.99
C TYR A 155 1.12 -0.60 9.21
N ASN A 156 1.13 -1.89 9.54
CA ASN A 156 2.36 -2.64 9.80
C ASN A 156 3.27 -2.70 8.57
N LEU A 157 2.69 -2.81 7.37
CA LEU A 157 3.46 -2.77 6.13
C LEU A 157 4.22 -1.45 5.99
N ILE A 158 3.57 -0.31 6.26
CA ILE A 158 4.19 1.02 6.21
C ILE A 158 5.35 1.10 7.20
N ILE A 159 5.13 0.66 8.46
CA ILE A 159 6.19 0.67 9.49
C ILE A 159 7.37 -0.22 9.10
N ILE A 160 7.11 -1.44 8.63
CA ILE A 160 8.17 -2.36 8.18
C ILE A 160 8.98 -1.75 7.04
N LYS A 161 8.32 -1.07 6.09
CA LYS A 161 9.00 -0.43 4.97
C LYS A 161 9.85 0.76 5.43
N TRP A 162 9.33 1.62 6.32
CA TRP A 162 10.11 2.68 6.95
C TRP A 162 11.35 2.12 7.64
N THR A 163 11.18 1.11 8.50
CA THR A 163 12.29 0.51 9.25
C THR A 163 13.36 -0.04 8.30
N ARG A 164 12.94 -0.76 7.26
CA ARG A 164 13.87 -1.41 6.33
C ARG A 164 14.62 -0.44 5.42
N ILE A 165 13.96 0.62 4.96
CA ILE A 165 14.51 1.54 3.96
C ILE A 165 15.24 2.69 4.64
N ILE A 166 14.66 3.26 5.70
CA ILE A 166 15.14 4.51 6.30
C ILE A 166 15.91 4.22 7.60
N PHE A 167 15.28 3.55 8.57
CA PHE A 167 15.90 3.35 9.89
C PHE A 167 17.25 2.62 9.79
N TYR A 168 17.31 1.46 9.11
CA TYR A 168 18.58 0.74 8.97
C TYR A 168 19.63 1.49 8.16
N THR A 169 19.23 2.39 7.26
CA THR A 169 20.19 3.24 6.52
C THR A 169 20.85 4.26 7.45
N PHE A 170 20.08 4.85 8.37
CA PHE A 170 20.57 5.92 9.23
C PHE A 170 20.83 5.49 10.67
N GLN A 171 20.79 4.20 10.99
CA GLN A 171 20.87 3.67 12.35
C GLN A 171 22.11 4.19 13.08
N ASN A 172 23.30 4.11 12.47
CA ASN A 172 24.53 4.56 13.12
C ASN A 172 24.49 6.07 13.41
N LYS A 173 24.07 6.86 12.43
CA LYS A 173 23.94 8.32 12.57
C LYS A 173 22.91 8.70 13.66
N LEU A 174 21.81 7.95 13.78
CA LEU A 174 20.83 8.14 14.85
C LEU A 174 21.42 7.83 16.22
N LEU A 175 22.20 6.76 16.35
CA LEU A 175 22.84 6.42 17.61
C LEU A 175 23.85 7.49 18.03
N ASP A 176 24.64 8.00 17.08
CA ASP A 176 25.62 9.05 17.34
C ASP A 176 24.94 10.36 17.84
N GLU A 177 23.76 10.71 17.34
CA GLU A 177 23.04 11.93 17.75
C GLU A 177 22.27 11.77 19.09
N ILE A 178 21.97 10.53 19.51
CA ILE A 178 21.19 10.26 20.73
C ILE A 178 22.10 10.06 21.95
N PHE A 179 23.27 9.45 21.75
CA PHE A 179 24.16 9.04 22.84
C PHE A 179 25.31 10.03 23.12
N TRP A 180 25.33 11.18 22.44
CA TRP A 180 26.27 12.28 22.66
C TRP A 180 25.53 13.58 22.97
#